data_AF-A0A194VUJ6-F1
#
_entry.id   AF-A0A194VUJ6-F1
#
_cell.length_a   1.000
_cell.length_b   1.000
_cell.length_c   1.000
_cell.angle_alpha   90.00
_cell.angle_beta   90.00
_cell.angle_gamma   90.00
#
_symmetry.space_group_name_H-M   'P 1'
#
loop_
_entity.id
_entity.type
_entity.pdbx_description
1 polymer ?
#
loop_
_entity_poly.entity_id
_entity_poly.type
_entity_poly.pdbx_seq_one_letter_code
_entity_poly.pdbx_strand_id
1 'polypeptide(L)'
;MSSRRDSLSPPERSDTKDPGARELDLSESDDHFSDAQSAPQSPSASPIPKLRVEKTSNEPSYGEVPGTEAYKMRQEDAEPDEIAVVTEELKTGEEEKDEAPPTPGGRPIPRTVVEETSGNSEAQSHPEKKYTADAPPDLILKADGSEEEQEGSGTKM
;
A
#
# COMPACT_ATOMS: atom_id res chain seq x y z
N MET A 1 -7.66 -36.80 -37.06
CA MET A 1 -7.09 -37.31 -35.80
C MET A 1 -5.92 -36.41 -35.43
N SER A 2 -6.10 -35.55 -34.43
CA SER A 2 -5.12 -34.55 -34.01
C SER A 2 -4.06 -35.20 -33.13
N SER A 3 -2.81 -35.23 -33.59
CA SER A 3 -1.66 -35.63 -32.78
C SER A 3 -1.23 -34.46 -31.88
N ARG A 4 -1.57 -34.54 -30.59
CA ARG A 4 -0.94 -33.69 -29.56
C ARG A 4 0.51 -34.15 -29.42
N ARG A 5 1.44 -33.23 -29.64
CA ARG A 5 2.84 -33.43 -29.26
C ARG A 5 2.95 -33.12 -27.77
N ASP A 6 2.95 -34.16 -26.96
CA ASP A 6 3.45 -34.11 -25.59
C ASP A 6 4.97 -34.11 -25.64
N SER A 7 5.58 -32.94 -25.49
CA SER A 7 6.98 -32.83 -25.06
C SER A 7 7.22 -31.45 -24.47
N LEU A 8 6.80 -31.25 -23.22
CA LEU A 8 7.21 -30.11 -22.40
C LEU A 8 8.64 -30.30 -21.86
N SER A 9 9.54 -30.85 -22.68
CA SER A 9 10.95 -30.96 -22.31
C SER A 9 11.60 -29.57 -22.45
N PRO A 10 12.35 -29.11 -21.44
CA PRO A 10 13.16 -27.90 -21.58
C PRO A 10 14.06 -28.01 -22.83
N PRO A 11 14.26 -26.91 -23.58
CA PRO A 11 15.14 -26.92 -24.74
C PRO A 11 16.58 -27.26 -24.32
N GLU A 12 17.32 -27.94 -25.21
CA GLU A 12 18.74 -28.23 -24.96
C GLU A 12 19.53 -26.93 -24.80
N ARG A 13 20.21 -26.78 -23.66
CA ARG A 13 21.05 -25.62 -23.37
C ARG A 13 22.42 -25.83 -24.02
N SER A 14 22.57 -25.44 -25.29
CA SER A 14 23.89 -25.31 -25.90
C SER A 14 24.45 -23.91 -25.58
N ASP A 15 25.62 -23.88 -24.91
CA ASP A 15 26.50 -22.72 -24.75
C ASP A 15 26.11 -21.61 -23.76
N THR A 16 25.69 -21.96 -22.53
CA THR A 16 25.77 -21.01 -21.40
C THR A 16 27.08 -21.22 -20.65
N LYS A 17 28.20 -20.71 -21.17
CA LYS A 17 29.37 -20.45 -20.32
C LYS A 17 29.03 -19.23 -19.48
N ASP A 18 28.69 -19.46 -18.22
CA ASP A 18 28.73 -18.41 -17.20
C ASP A 18 30.21 -17.99 -17.06
N PRO A 19 30.60 -16.77 -17.46
CA PRO A 19 31.98 -16.32 -17.34
C PRO A 19 32.43 -16.19 -15.87
N GLY A 20 31.56 -16.47 -14.90
CA GLY A 20 31.85 -16.35 -13.48
C GLY A 20 32.01 -14.89 -13.08
N ALA A 21 31.88 -14.61 -11.79
CA ALA A 21 32.33 -13.34 -11.25
C ALA A 21 33.83 -13.21 -11.55
N ARG A 22 34.23 -12.13 -12.24
CA ARG A 22 35.64 -11.81 -12.44
C ARG A 22 36.29 -11.76 -11.04
N GLU A 23 37.37 -12.50 -10.83
CA GLU A 23 38.22 -12.34 -9.65
C GLU A 23 38.63 -10.87 -9.64
N LEU A 24 38.01 -10.09 -8.75
CA LEU A 24 38.40 -8.70 -8.55
C LEU A 24 39.77 -8.77 -7.91
N ASP A 25 40.79 -8.46 -8.71
CA ASP A 25 42.14 -8.21 -8.23
C ASP A 25 42.05 -7.39 -6.95
N LEU A 26 42.70 -7.91 -5.91
CA LEU A 26 42.73 -7.42 -4.54
C LEU A 26 43.09 -5.93 -4.47
N SER A 27 42.11 -5.07 -4.71
CA SER A 27 42.15 -3.68 -4.26
C SER A 27 41.80 -3.72 -2.79
N GLU A 28 42.82 -3.94 -1.94
CA GLU A 28 42.80 -3.49 -0.55
C GLU A 28 42.65 -1.96 -0.56
N SER A 29 41.46 -1.49 -0.87
CA SER A 29 41.04 -0.13 -0.56
C SER A 29 40.70 -0.18 0.92
N ASP A 30 41.61 0.36 1.72
CA ASP A 30 41.50 0.63 3.15
C ASP A 30 40.39 1.66 3.43
N ASP A 31 39.22 1.47 2.84
CA ASP A 31 38.01 2.23 3.12
C ASP A 31 37.38 1.63 4.38
N HIS A 32 38.04 1.92 5.51
CA HIS A 32 37.43 1.80 6.82
C HIS A 32 36.26 2.77 6.91
N PHE A 33 35.07 2.35 6.46
CA PHE A 33 33.80 3.05 6.66
C PHE A 33 33.45 3.11 8.16
N SER A 34 34.14 3.97 8.90
CA SER A 34 33.92 4.23 10.33
C SER A 34 32.83 5.27 10.60
N ASP A 35 32.03 5.63 9.59
CA ASP A 35 30.91 6.59 9.70
C ASP A 35 29.60 5.95 10.18
N ALA A 36 29.54 4.63 10.36
CA ALA A 36 28.38 4.01 11.00
C ALA A 36 28.36 4.27 12.52
N GLN A 37 28.36 5.54 12.94
CA GLN A 37 27.88 5.94 14.25
C GLN A 37 26.39 5.59 14.28
N SER A 38 26.04 4.54 15.02
CA SER A 38 24.65 4.20 15.31
C SER A 38 23.93 5.46 15.80
N ALA A 39 22.89 5.88 15.08
CA ALA A 39 22.08 7.04 15.45
C ALA A 39 21.65 6.97 16.93
N PRO A 40 21.52 8.11 17.63
CA PRO A 40 21.02 8.11 19.01
C PRO A 40 19.68 7.38 19.05
N GLN A 41 19.53 6.44 20.00
CA GLN A 41 18.27 5.74 20.25
C GLN A 41 17.17 6.78 20.41
N SER A 42 16.35 6.95 19.37
CA SER A 42 15.23 7.87 19.43
C SER A 42 14.26 7.35 20.49
N PRO A 43 13.75 8.20 21.41
CA PRO A 43 12.75 7.80 22.40
C PRO A 43 11.36 7.75 21.76
N SER A 44 11.25 7.05 20.63
CA SER A 44 9.99 6.71 20.01
C SER A 44 9.95 5.20 19.92
N ALA A 45 9.59 4.56 21.04
CA ALA A 45 9.20 3.16 21.03
C ALA A 45 7.83 3.07 20.33
N SER A 46 7.80 3.30 19.02
CA SER A 46 6.66 2.92 18.19
C SER A 46 6.38 1.44 18.46
N PRO A 47 5.10 1.04 18.59
CA PRO A 47 4.77 -0.36 18.81
C PRO A 47 5.46 -1.26 17.77
N ILE A 48 5.95 -2.41 18.23
CA ILE A 48 6.54 -3.42 17.34
C ILE A 48 5.44 -3.85 16.35
N PRO A 49 5.66 -3.74 15.03
CA PRO A 49 4.73 -4.27 14.04
C PRO A 49 4.50 -5.77 14.26
N LYS A 50 3.24 -6.21 14.22
CA LYS A 50 2.86 -7.61 14.38
C LYS A 50 2.39 -8.22 13.06
N LEU A 51 2.69 -9.50 12.86
CA LEU A 51 2.22 -10.29 11.72
C LEU A 51 1.02 -11.14 12.12
N ARG A 52 -0.15 -10.83 11.54
CA ARG A 52 -1.38 -11.63 11.68
C ARG A 52 -1.64 -12.40 10.38
N VAL A 53 -1.89 -13.70 10.50
CA VAL A 53 -2.25 -14.59 9.38
C VAL A 53 -3.67 -15.09 9.56
N GLU A 54 -4.47 -14.98 8.51
CA GLU A 54 -5.83 -15.50 8.46
C GLU A 54 -5.88 -16.86 7.77
N LYS A 55 -6.46 -17.85 8.46
CA LYS A 55 -6.72 -19.20 7.93
C LYS A 55 -8.17 -19.31 7.50
N THR A 56 -8.39 -19.62 6.24
CA THR A 56 -9.74 -19.76 5.67
C THR A 56 -10.37 -21.13 5.89
N SER A 57 -9.58 -22.13 6.31
CA SER A 57 -10.05 -23.49 6.60
C SER A 57 -9.55 -23.95 7.96
N ASN A 58 -10.37 -24.75 8.64
CA ASN A 58 -10.02 -25.40 9.91
C ASN A 58 -9.35 -26.77 9.70
N GLU A 59 -9.27 -27.24 8.46
CA GLU A 59 -8.58 -28.49 8.15
C GLU A 59 -7.06 -28.28 8.10
N PRO A 60 -6.26 -29.17 8.71
CA PRO A 60 -4.82 -29.05 8.69
C PRO A 60 -4.28 -29.24 7.27
N SER A 61 -3.41 -28.33 6.85
CA SER A 61 -2.74 -28.47 5.56
C SER A 61 -1.63 -29.53 5.61
N TYR A 62 -1.21 -30.05 4.46
CA TYR A 62 -0.18 -31.10 4.37
C TYR A 62 1.12 -30.76 5.14
N GLY A 63 1.51 -29.48 5.16
CA GLY A 63 2.67 -28.97 5.91
C GLY A 63 2.46 -28.75 7.41
N GLU A 64 1.27 -29.02 7.96
CA GLU A 64 0.96 -28.86 9.39
C GLU A 64 0.82 -30.21 10.10
N VAL A 65 0.66 -31.30 9.34
CA VAL A 65 0.51 -32.65 9.88
C VAL A 65 1.89 -33.22 10.24
N PRO A 66 2.13 -33.61 11.51
CA PRO A 66 3.39 -34.21 11.91
C PRO A 66 3.72 -35.47 11.09
N GLY A 67 5.00 -35.60 10.69
CA GLY A 67 5.49 -36.76 9.95
C GLY A 67 5.49 -36.62 8.42
N THR A 68 4.87 -35.58 7.86
CA THR A 68 4.95 -35.28 6.42
C THR A 68 6.31 -34.64 6.06
N GLU A 69 6.72 -34.74 4.80
CA GLU A 69 7.93 -34.06 4.31
C GLU A 69 7.79 -32.54 4.37
N ALA A 70 6.61 -32.02 4.00
CA ALA A 70 6.31 -30.60 4.06
C ALA A 70 6.38 -30.06 5.50
N TYR A 71 5.89 -30.82 6.49
CA TYR A 71 6.02 -30.44 7.90
C TYR A 71 7.49 -30.30 8.31
N LYS A 72 8.36 -31.23 7.90
CA LYS A 72 9.79 -31.18 8.23
C LYS A 72 10.48 -29.95 7.65
N MET A 73 10.17 -29.60 6.40
CA MET A 73 10.73 -28.42 5.74
C MET A 73 10.30 -27.12 6.42
N ARG A 74 9.09 -27.08 7.01
CA ARG A 74 8.55 -25.88 7.68
C ARG A 74 8.94 -25.74 9.15
N GLN A 75 9.66 -26.70 9.72
CA GLN A 75 10.15 -26.59 11.11
C GLN A 75 11.16 -25.46 11.30
N GLU A 76 11.82 -25.04 10.22
CA GLU A 76 12.78 -23.92 10.22
C GLU A 76 12.10 -22.58 9.90
N ASP A 77 10.83 -22.59 9.48
CA ASP A 77 10.06 -21.37 9.25
C ASP A 77 9.71 -20.69 10.59
N ALA A 78 9.65 -19.36 10.59
CA ALA A 78 9.18 -18.62 11.75
C ALA A 78 7.66 -18.74 11.91
N GLU A 79 7.19 -18.89 13.16
CA GLU A 79 5.76 -18.84 13.47
C GLU A 79 5.25 -17.38 13.42
N PRO A 80 4.07 -17.12 12.82
CA PRO A 80 3.45 -15.80 12.85
C PRO A 80 3.01 -15.45 14.28
N ASP A 81 2.90 -14.15 14.57
CA ASP A 81 2.52 -13.68 15.91
C ASP A 81 1.07 -14.07 16.25
N GLU A 82 0.17 -13.93 15.28
CA GLU A 82 -1.26 -14.17 15.47
C GLU A 82 -1.83 -14.99 14.30
N ILE A 83 -2.59 -16.05 14.62
CA ILE A 83 -3.30 -16.88 13.64
C ILE A 83 -4.80 -16.81 13.93
N ALA A 84 -5.59 -16.30 12.98
CA ALA A 84 -7.04 -16.23 13.09
C ALA A 84 -7.72 -17.15 12.07
N VAL A 85 -8.59 -18.05 12.52
CA VAL A 85 -9.35 -18.93 11.63
C VAL A 85 -10.66 -18.24 11.27
N VAL A 86 -10.76 -17.74 10.04
CA VAL A 86 -11.93 -17.00 9.55
C VAL A 86 -12.88 -18.00 8.88
N THR A 87 -14.02 -18.26 9.52
CA THR A 87 -15.14 -18.96 8.89
C THR A 87 -15.95 -18.00 8.02
N GLU A 88 -16.68 -18.50 7.02
CA GLU A 88 -17.40 -17.63 6.07
C GLU A 88 -18.44 -16.73 6.73
N GLU A 89 -18.98 -17.17 7.86
CA GLU A 89 -19.86 -16.41 8.75
C GLU A 89 -19.17 -15.22 9.44
N LEU A 90 -17.85 -15.30 9.71
CA LEU A 90 -17.07 -14.22 10.33
C LEU A 90 -16.59 -13.17 9.32
N LYS A 91 -16.47 -13.53 8.03
CA LYS A 91 -16.09 -12.59 6.95
C LYS A 91 -17.08 -11.42 6.78
N THR A 92 -18.29 -11.56 7.33
CA THR A 92 -19.38 -10.57 7.18
C THR A 92 -19.50 -9.66 8.41
N GLY A 93 -18.81 -9.98 9.52
CA GLY A 93 -19.11 -9.40 10.84
C GLY A 93 -18.05 -8.49 11.46
N GLU A 94 -16.81 -8.50 10.97
CA GLU A 94 -15.68 -7.82 11.63
C GLU A 94 -14.95 -6.86 10.69
N GLU A 95 -15.74 -6.03 10.00
CA GLU A 95 -15.26 -4.71 9.60
C GLU A 95 -15.75 -3.69 10.63
N GLU A 96 -15.33 -3.80 11.90
CA GLU A 96 -15.08 -2.59 12.69
C GLU A 96 -13.81 -1.96 12.10
N LYS A 97 -13.96 -1.45 10.87
CA LYS A 97 -13.14 -0.37 10.39
C LYS A 97 -13.47 0.76 11.36
N ASP A 98 -12.61 0.96 12.35
CA ASP A 98 -12.26 2.34 12.70
C ASP A 98 -12.21 3.07 11.37
N GLU A 99 -13.15 3.99 11.12
CA GLU A 99 -13.28 4.72 9.87
C GLU A 99 -12.01 5.54 9.67
N ALA A 100 -10.94 4.87 9.22
CA ALA A 100 -9.73 5.50 8.79
C ALA A 100 -10.18 6.40 7.65
N PRO A 101 -10.00 7.73 7.76
CA PRO A 101 -10.48 8.64 6.75
C PRO A 101 -9.88 8.20 5.41
N PRO A 102 -10.62 8.33 4.29
CA PRO A 102 -10.27 7.76 2.99
C PRO A 102 -8.98 8.36 2.37
N THR A 103 -8.25 9.16 3.14
CA THR A 103 -7.04 9.86 2.76
C THR A 103 -5.79 9.05 3.10
N PRO A 104 -4.82 8.96 2.18
CA PRO A 104 -3.47 8.54 2.51
C PRO A 104 -2.92 9.41 3.65
N GLY A 105 -2.73 8.81 4.83
CA GLY A 105 -2.18 9.51 6.01
C GLY A 105 -3.17 9.83 7.13
N GLY A 106 -4.43 9.38 7.05
CA GLY A 106 -5.32 9.36 8.23
C GLY A 106 -5.81 10.74 8.71
N ARG A 107 -5.70 11.78 7.89
CA ARG A 107 -6.14 13.15 8.22
C ARG A 107 -7.39 13.53 7.41
N PRO A 108 -8.35 14.27 7.97
CA PRO A 108 -9.51 14.72 7.19
C PRO A 108 -9.08 15.58 5.99
N ILE A 109 -9.78 15.47 4.86
CA ILE A 109 -9.54 16.29 3.67
C ILE A 109 -9.85 17.75 4.01
N PRO A 110 -8.90 18.69 3.84
CA PRO A 110 -9.18 20.12 4.00
C PRO A 110 -10.22 20.60 2.97
N ARG A 111 -11.19 21.42 3.41
CA ARG A 111 -12.20 22.03 2.53
C ARG A 111 -11.85 23.48 2.18
N THR A 112 -12.19 23.87 0.98
CA THR A 112 -12.03 25.24 0.45
C THR A 112 -13.37 25.98 0.48
N VAL A 113 -13.37 27.21 0.99
CA VAL A 113 -14.59 28.04 1.15
C VAL A 113 -14.35 29.40 0.51
N VAL A 114 -15.31 29.85 -0.30
CA VAL A 114 -15.30 31.18 -0.92
C VAL A 114 -16.47 31.99 -0.36
N GLU A 115 -16.19 33.18 0.18
CA GLU A 115 -17.20 34.10 0.73
C GLU A 115 -17.40 35.30 -0.19
N GLU A 116 -18.65 35.53 -0.61
CA GLU A 116 -19.06 36.69 -1.39
C GLU A 116 -19.42 37.86 -0.47
N THR A 117 -18.67 38.96 -0.56
CA THR A 117 -18.94 40.18 0.23
C THR A 117 -19.90 41.12 -0.48
N SER A 118 -20.77 41.81 0.28
CA SER A 118 -21.66 42.87 -0.23
C SER A 118 -20.88 44.17 -0.53
N GLY A 119 -19.95 44.15 -1.48
CA GLY A 119 -19.13 45.31 -1.84
C GLY A 119 -19.78 46.19 -2.90
N ASN A 120 -20.08 47.46 -2.59
CA ASN A 120 -20.36 48.51 -3.59
C ASN A 120 -19.04 48.98 -4.24
N SER A 121 -18.37 48.09 -4.95
CA SER A 121 -17.27 48.46 -5.82
C SER A 121 -17.21 47.43 -6.91
N GLU A 122 -17.36 47.91 -8.14
CA GLU A 122 -17.31 47.21 -9.41
C GLU A 122 -16.16 46.19 -9.44
N ALA A 123 -16.42 44.99 -8.91
CA ALA A 123 -15.51 43.88 -8.95
C ALA A 123 -15.48 43.44 -10.41
N GLN A 124 -14.44 43.84 -11.14
CA GLN A 124 -14.19 43.35 -12.48
C GLN A 124 -13.89 41.84 -12.38
N SER A 125 -14.93 41.01 -12.47
CA SER A 125 -14.74 39.61 -12.83
C SER A 125 -14.00 39.61 -14.17
N HIS A 126 -12.82 39.01 -14.24
CA HIS A 126 -12.13 38.88 -15.52
C HIS A 126 -13.08 38.19 -16.51
N PRO A 127 -13.38 38.79 -17.68
CA PRO A 127 -14.40 38.29 -18.60
C PRO A 127 -14.03 36.97 -19.27
N GLU A 128 -12.75 36.57 -19.16
CA GLU A 128 -12.25 35.31 -19.67
C GLU A 128 -12.22 34.29 -18.52
N LYS A 129 -12.75 33.10 -18.77
CA LYS A 129 -12.72 31.94 -17.85
C LYS A 129 -11.29 31.40 -17.74
N LYS A 130 -10.39 32.15 -17.09
CA LYS A 130 -8.96 31.83 -16.99
C LYS A 130 -8.65 30.71 -15.98
N TYR A 131 -9.59 30.39 -15.11
CA TYR A 131 -9.44 29.42 -14.03
C TYR A 131 -10.13 28.08 -14.33
N THR A 132 -10.26 27.71 -15.60
CA THR A 132 -10.80 26.38 -15.97
C THR A 132 -9.84 25.23 -15.64
N ALA A 133 -8.57 25.56 -15.38
CA ALA A 133 -7.56 24.61 -14.91
C ALA A 133 -7.55 24.44 -13.38
N ASP A 134 -8.16 25.36 -12.64
CA ASP A 134 -8.23 25.30 -11.18
C ASP A 134 -9.43 24.47 -10.74
N ALA A 135 -9.29 23.79 -9.60
CA ALA A 135 -10.39 23.07 -9.00
C ALA A 135 -11.43 24.06 -8.45
N PRO A 136 -12.75 23.79 -8.64
CA PRO A 136 -13.79 24.60 -8.02
C PRO A 136 -13.76 24.47 -6.48
N PRO A 137 -14.24 25.48 -5.74
CA PRO A 137 -14.33 25.42 -4.29
C PRO A 137 -15.41 24.43 -3.81
N ASP A 138 -15.27 23.93 -2.59
CA ASP A 138 -16.24 22.99 -2.00
C ASP A 138 -17.53 23.70 -1.53
N LEU A 139 -17.38 24.93 -1.00
CA LEU A 139 -18.48 25.72 -0.45
C LEU A 139 -18.40 27.18 -0.93
N ILE A 140 -19.53 27.72 -1.39
CA ILE A 140 -19.67 29.15 -1.72
C ILE A 140 -20.69 29.77 -0.77
N LEU A 141 -20.24 30.73 0.03
CA LEU A 141 -21.10 31.52 0.92
C LEU A 141 -21.51 32.80 0.18
N LYS A 142 -22.79 32.92 -0.11
CA LYS A 142 -23.36 34.11 -0.74
C LYS A 142 -23.47 35.26 0.26
N ALA A 143 -23.51 36.47 -0.27
CA ALA A 143 -23.69 37.70 0.51
C ALA A 143 -25.00 37.75 1.33
N ASP A 144 -26.01 36.97 0.96
CA ASP A 144 -27.28 36.83 1.69
C ASP A 144 -27.24 35.75 2.80
N GLY A 145 -26.08 35.13 3.00
CA GLY A 145 -25.86 34.06 3.97
C GLY A 145 -26.32 32.68 3.51
N SER A 146 -26.70 32.50 2.24
CA SER A 146 -26.97 31.18 1.67
C SER A 146 -25.66 30.44 1.34
N GLU A 147 -25.66 29.13 1.57
CA GLU A 147 -24.52 28.26 1.31
C GLU A 147 -24.83 27.40 0.07
N GLU A 148 -23.93 27.42 -0.91
CA GLU A 148 -23.96 26.51 -2.05
C GLU A 148 -22.84 25.49 -1.87
N GLU A 149 -23.20 24.25 -1.49
CA GLU A 149 -22.25 23.14 -1.51
C GLU A 149 -22.10 22.63 -2.94
N GLN A 150 -20.89 22.67 -3.48
CA GLN A 150 -20.62 22.04 -4.75
C GLN A 150 -20.27 20.58 -4.47
N GLU A 151 -21.20 19.67 -4.78
CA GLU A 151 -20.98 18.23 -4.66
C GLU A 151 -19.76 17.87 -5.51
N GLY A 152 -18.60 17.73 -4.85
CA GLY A 152 -17.37 17.30 -5.49
C GLY A 152 -17.68 16.01 -6.23
N SER A 153 -17.40 16.00 -7.54
CA SER A 153 -17.61 14.89 -8.46
C SER A 153 -17.18 13.56 -7.81
N GLY A 154 -18.11 12.92 -7.11
CA GLY A 154 -17.96 11.59 -6.58
C GLY A 154 -18.01 10.66 -7.76
N THR A 155 -16.84 10.32 -8.30
CA THR A 155 -16.70 9.22 -9.25
C THR A 155 -17.23 7.97 -8.56
N LYS A 156 -18.49 7.65 -8.83
CA LYS A 156 -19.14 6.44 -8.37
C LYS A 156 -18.63 5.28 -9.22
N MET A 157 -17.71 4.52 -8.61
CA MET A 157 -17.23 3.17 -8.95
C MET A 157 -16.57 2.96 -10.32
#